data_AF-A0AAD4U7K8-F1
#
_entry.id   AF-A0AAD4U7K8-F1
#
_cell.length_a   1.000
_cell.length_b   1.000
_cell.length_c   1.000
_cell.angle_alpha   90.00
_cell.angle_beta   90.00
_cell.angle_gamma   90.00
#
_symmetry.space_group_name_H-M   'P 1'
#
loop_
_entity.id
_entity.type
_entity.pdbx_description
1 polymer ?
#
loop_
_entity_poly.entity_id
_entity_poly.type
_entity_poly.pdbx_seq_one_letter_code
_entity_poly.pdbx_strand_id
1 'polypeptide(L)'
;MLAVFAVSAVVHEYALAVCLNFFYPVLFVLFMFFGMAFNFLVNDSRKRPIWNVLMWTSLFAGNGVLLCFYSQEWYARQHCPLKNPTFLDYIRPRSWTCR
;
A
#
# COMPACT_ATOMS: atom_id res chain seq x y z
N MET A 1 -16.21 -3.59 12.30
CA MET A 1 -15.19 -4.01 11.31
C MET A 1 -14.52 -2.84 10.61
N LEU A 2 -15.28 -1.97 9.91
CA LEU A 2 -14.71 -0.87 9.11
C LEU A 2 -13.76 0.06 9.90
N ALA A 3 -14.17 0.55 11.08
CA ALA A 3 -13.33 1.43 11.89
C ALA A 3 -12.00 0.75 12.30
N VAL A 4 -12.04 -0.53 12.66
CA VAL A 4 -10.85 -1.29 13.05
C VAL A 4 -9.93 -1.51 11.84
N PHE A 5 -10.49 -1.81 10.68
CA PHE A 5 -9.73 -1.93 9.42
C PHE A 5 -9.06 -0.61 9.03
N ALA A 6 -9.79 0.51 9.14
CA ALA A 6 -9.24 1.83 8.85
C ALA A 6 -8.10 2.19 9.82
N VAL A 7 -8.28 1.96 11.12
CA VAL A 7 -7.23 2.18 12.13
C VAL A 7 -6.02 1.30 11.84
N SER A 8 -6.23 0.03 11.51
CA SER A 8 -5.13 -0.88 11.12
C SER A 8 -4.37 -0.36 9.90
N ALA A 9 -5.07 0.07 8.85
CA ALA A 9 -4.45 0.60 7.64
C ALA A 9 -3.62 1.86 7.92
N VAL A 10 -4.13 2.76 8.78
CA VAL A 10 -3.39 3.96 9.22
C VAL A 10 -2.12 3.57 9.99
N VAL A 11 -2.18 2.59 10.89
CA VAL A 11 -1.01 2.15 11.66
C VAL A 11 0.06 1.51 10.76
N HIS A 12 -0.34 0.71 9.76
CA HIS A 12 0.60 0.12 8.80
C HIS A 12 1.25 1.19 7.92
N GLU A 13 0.47 2.16 7.44
CA GLU A 13 0.99 3.29 6.67
C GLU A 13 1.95 4.14 7.52
N TYR A 14 1.60 4.38 8.79
CA TYR A 14 2.47 5.10 9.72
C TYR A 14 3.80 4.39 9.94
N ALA A 15 3.78 3.07 10.16
CA ALA A 15 5.01 2.28 10.31
C ALA A 15 5.90 2.38 9.08
N LEU A 16 5.35 2.25 7.88
CA LEU A 16 6.10 2.41 6.63
C LEU A 16 6.62 3.83 6.45
N ALA A 17 5.80 4.85 6.76
CA ALA A 17 6.19 6.24 6.62
C ALA A 17 7.36 6.62 7.53
N VAL A 18 7.37 6.10 8.76
CA VAL A 18 8.47 6.31 9.71
C VAL A 18 9.74 5.58 9.25
N CYS A 19 9.62 4.32 8.81
CA CYS A 19 10.79 3.54 8.37
C CYS A 19 11.42 4.08 7.08
N LEU A 20 10.60 4.52 6.11
CA LEU A 20 11.06 4.96 4.79
C LEU A 20 11.26 6.48 4.69
N ASN A 21 10.93 7.24 5.74
CA ASN A 21 10.98 8.71 5.75
C ASN A 21 10.22 9.36 4.59
N PHE A 22 9.13 8.74 4.14
CA PHE A 22 8.27 9.30 3.11
C PHE A 22 6.84 8.81 3.21
N PHE A 23 5.90 9.60 2.70
CA PHE A 23 4.49 9.23 2.72
C PHE A 23 4.04 8.83 1.31
N TYR A 24 3.71 7.55 1.13
CA TYR A 24 3.22 7.02 -0.14
C TYR A 24 2.08 6.03 0.11
N PRO A 25 0.81 6.52 0.12
CA PRO A 25 -0.34 5.81 0.69
C PRO A 25 -0.91 4.68 -0.18
N VAL A 26 -0.05 3.94 -0.89
CA VAL A 26 -0.45 2.80 -1.70
C VAL A 26 -0.96 1.67 -0.83
N LEU A 27 -0.30 1.39 0.30
CA LEU A 27 -0.73 0.37 1.24
C LEU A 27 -2.11 0.71 1.80
N PHE A 28 -2.30 1.94 2.26
CA PHE A 28 -3.61 2.40 2.76
C PHE A 28 -4.73 2.19 1.74
N VAL A 29 -4.55 2.61 0.49
CA VAL A 29 -5.57 2.47 -0.57
C VAL A 29 -5.83 1.01 -0.89
N LEU A 30 -4.78 0.18 -0.97
CA LEU A 30 -4.91 -1.24 -1.29
C LEU A 30 -5.66 -1.99 -0.18
N PHE A 31 -5.34 -1.73 1.09
CA PHE A 31 -6.05 -2.30 2.23
C PHE A 31 -7.50 -1.82 2.34
N MET A 32 -7.77 -0.54 2.10
CA MET A 32 -9.14 -0.02 2.15
C MET A 32 -9.98 -0.57 1.00
N PHE A 33 -9.48 -0.55 -0.24
CA PHE A 33 -10.27 -0.99 -1.39
C PHE A 33 -10.39 -2.51 -1.47
N PHE A 34 -9.27 -3.23 -1.53
CA PHE A 34 -9.28 -4.69 -1.65
C PHE A 34 -9.70 -5.36 -0.35
N GLY A 35 -9.20 -4.90 0.80
CA GLY A 35 -9.56 -5.48 2.10
C GLY A 35 -11.05 -5.35 2.40
N MET A 36 -11.67 -4.19 2.13
CA MET A 36 -13.13 -4.06 2.28
C MET A 36 -13.88 -4.88 1.23
N ALA A 37 -13.47 -4.84 -0.05
CA ALA A 37 -14.13 -5.61 -1.09
C ALA A 37 -14.14 -7.11 -0.75
N PHE A 38 -13.00 -7.67 -0.32
CA PHE A 38 -12.93 -9.08 0.08
C PHE A 38 -13.78 -9.37 1.32
N ASN A 39 -13.79 -8.49 2.33
CA ASN A 39 -14.60 -8.68 3.54
C ASN A 39 -16.12 -8.72 3.25
N PHE A 40 -16.59 -7.96 2.25
CA PHE A 40 -18.01 -8.01 1.85
C PHE A 40 -18.32 -9.12 0.81
N LEU A 41 -17.39 -9.44 -0.08
CA LEU A 41 -17.59 -10.42 -1.16
C LEU A 41 -17.41 -11.88 -0.70
N VAL A 42 -16.51 -12.10 0.26
CA VAL A 42 -16.20 -13.43 0.84
C VAL A 42 -16.98 -13.57 2.13
N ASN A 43 -18.26 -13.87 2.00
CA ASN A 43 -19.11 -14.19 3.14
C ASN A 43 -18.82 -15.62 3.63
N ASP A 44 -18.84 -15.86 4.95
CA ASP A 44 -18.52 -17.15 5.60
C ASP A 44 -19.35 -18.34 5.10
N SER A 45 -20.48 -18.07 4.45
CA SER A 45 -21.35 -19.08 3.85
C SER A 45 -20.81 -19.70 2.55
N ARG A 46 -19.79 -19.10 1.90
CA ARG A 46 -19.26 -19.56 0.61
C ARG A 46 -18.11 -20.56 0.77
N LYS A 47 -18.45 -21.86 0.88
CA LYS A 47 -17.47 -22.97 1.00
C LYS A 47 -16.78 -23.40 -0.30
N ARG A 48 -16.87 -22.61 -1.38
CA ARG A 48 -16.28 -23.02 -2.68
C ARG A 48 -14.76 -22.81 -2.69
N PRO A 49 -13.95 -23.79 -3.15
CA PRO A 49 -12.48 -23.69 -3.16
C PRO A 49 -11.96 -22.56 -4.06
N ILE A 50 -12.77 -22.06 -4.99
CA ILE A 50 -12.43 -20.91 -5.85
C ILE A 50 -12.11 -19.64 -5.05
N TRP A 51 -12.73 -19.45 -3.88
CA TRP A 51 -12.45 -18.29 -3.02
C TRP A 51 -11.04 -18.33 -2.43
N ASN A 52 -10.51 -19.52 -2.17
CA ASN A 52 -9.14 -19.69 -1.74
C ASN A 52 -8.16 -19.29 -2.86
N VAL A 53 -8.41 -19.75 -4.09
CA VAL A 53 -7.57 -19.37 -5.25
C VAL A 53 -7.59 -17.85 -5.46
N LEU A 54 -8.77 -17.23 -5.45
CA LEU A 54 -8.90 -15.77 -5.58
C LEU A 54 -8.18 -15.01 -4.46
N MET A 55 -8.27 -15.50 -3.22
CA MET A 55 -7.55 -14.93 -2.08
C MET A 55 -6.05 -14.97 -2.32
N TRP A 56 -5.47 -16.13 -2.67
CA TRP A 56 -4.04 -16.25 -2.97
C TRP A 56 -3.58 -15.38 -4.13
N THR A 57 -4.34 -15.35 -5.24
CA THR A 57 -4.01 -14.49 -6.38
C THR A 57 -3.99 -13.02 -5.98
N SER A 58 -4.97 -12.57 -5.20
CA SER A 58 -5.02 -11.18 -4.72
C SER A 58 -3.91 -10.85 -3.74
N LEU A 59 -3.52 -11.79 -2.88
CA LEU A 59 -2.43 -11.62 -1.93
C LEU A 59 -1.08 -11.48 -2.64
N PHE A 60 -0.80 -12.35 -3.62
CA PHE A 60 0.43 -12.26 -4.41
C PHE A 60 0.49 -10.99 -5.25
N ALA A 61 -0.62 -10.63 -5.90
CA ALA A 61 -0.69 -9.40 -6.69
C ALA A 61 -0.51 -8.15 -5.80
N GLY A 62 -1.21 -8.10 -4.66
CA GLY A 62 -1.11 -6.99 -3.71
C GLY A 62 0.31 -6.84 -3.16
N ASN A 63 0.93 -7.93 -2.71
CA ASN A 63 2.30 -7.91 -2.20
C ASN A 63 3.31 -7.50 -3.28
N GLY A 64 3.14 -7.99 -4.52
CA GLY A 64 3.98 -7.61 -5.66
C GLY A 64 3.89 -6.12 -5.98
N VAL A 65 2.67 -5.58 -6.04
CA VAL A 65 2.46 -4.13 -6.28
C VAL A 65 3.09 -3.30 -5.17
N LEU A 66 2.86 -3.65 -3.90
CA LEU A 66 3.45 -2.93 -2.78
C LEU A 66 4.98 -2.93 -2.85
N LEU A 67 5.59 -4.10 -3.03
CA LEU A 67 7.05 -4.22 -3.09
C LEU A 67 7.63 -3.40 -4.26
N CYS A 68 7.04 -3.49 -5.45
CA CYS A 68 7.49 -2.74 -6.63
C CYS A 68 7.37 -1.24 -6.42
N PHE A 69 6.24 -0.76 -5.93
CA PHE A 69 5.96 0.67 -5.78
C PHE A 69 6.78 1.32 -4.67
N TYR A 70 6.92 0.68 -3.51
CA TYR A 70 7.77 1.19 -2.43
C TYR A 70 9.26 1.14 -2.79
N SER A 71 9.72 0.07 -3.45
CA SER A 71 11.12 -0.01 -3.90
C SER A 71 11.43 1.04 -4.97
N GLN A 72 10.57 1.21 -5.98
CA GLN A 72 10.75 2.21 -7.02
C GLN A 72 10.79 3.63 -6.45
N GLU A 73 9.90 3.96 -5.52
CA GLU A 73 9.88 5.27 -4.86
C GLU A 73 11.14 5.49 -4.00
N TRP A 74 11.57 4.48 -3.27
CA TRP A 74 12.79 4.53 -2.45
C TRP A 74 14.04 4.73 -3.32
N TYR A 75 14.21 3.96 -4.40
CA TYR A 75 15.34 4.12 -5.31
C TYR A 75 15.31 5.46 -6.06
N ALA A 76 14.14 5.95 -6.46
CA ALA A 76 14.01 7.26 -7.10
C ALA A 76 14.47 8.40 -6.16
N ARG A 77 14.19 8.29 -4.85
CA ARG A 77 14.64 9.26 -3.85
C ARG A 77 16.15 9.24 -3.61
N GLN A 78 16.77 8.06 -3.70
CA GLN A 78 18.22 7.94 -3.62
C GLN A 78 18.91 8.51 -4.87
N HIS A 79 18.34 8.29 -6.04
CA HIS A 79 18.92 8.72 -7.31
C HIS A 79 18.84 10.25 -7.50
N CYS A 80 17.73 10.87 -7.08
CA CYS A 80 17.50 12.31 -7.17
C CYS A 80 17.37 12.96 -5.77
N PRO A 81 18.47 13.22 -5.04
CA PRO A 81 18.41 13.86 -3.74
C PRO A 81 18.02 15.35 -3.85
N LEU A 82 17.11 15.78 -2.97
CA LEU A 82 16.67 17.18 -2.90
C LEU A 82 17.64 18.00 -2.06
N LYS A 83 18.06 19.14 -2.58
CA LYS A 83 18.92 20.08 -1.85
C LYS A 83 18.17 20.93 -0.80
N ASN A 84 16.86 21.13 -0.97
CA ASN A 84 16.01 21.90 -0.04
C ASN A 84 14.66 21.18 0.16
N PRO A 85 14.56 20.24 1.12
CA PRO A 85 13.33 19.47 1.32
C PRO A 85 12.22 20.36 1.92
N THR A 86 11.08 20.42 1.24
CA THR A 86 9.84 21.04 1.76
C THR A 86 8.88 19.94 2.23
N PHE A 87 7.93 20.23 3.13
CA PHE A 87 6.92 19.25 3.57
C PHE A 87 6.15 18.60 2.41
N LEU A 88 5.87 19.36 1.35
CA LEU A 88 5.23 18.86 0.12
C LEU A 88 6.04 17.80 -0.62
N ASP A 89 7.37 17.77 -0.45
CA ASP A 89 8.24 16.78 -1.06
C ASP A 89 8.15 15.41 -0.40
N TYR A 90 7.61 15.33 0.84
CA TYR A 90 7.37 14.06 1.51
C TYR A 90 6.14 13.33 0.94
N ILE A 91 5.15 14.08 0.47
CA ILE A 91 3.87 13.56 -0.04
C ILE A 91 3.94 13.35 -1.57
N ARG A 92 4.74 14.15 -2.28
CA ARG A 92 4.86 14.04 -3.74
C ARG A 92 5.67 12.80 -4.14
N PRO A 93 5.12 11.89 -4.95
CA PRO A 93 5.87 10.73 -5.44
C PRO A 93 6.99 11.13 -6.39
N ARG A 94 8.16 10.52 -6.19
CA ARG A 94 9.40 10.74 -6.96
C ARG A 94 9.54 9.77 -8.13
N SER A 95 8.85 8.64 -8.06
CA SER A 95 8.81 7.63 -9.12
C SER A 95 8.44 8.17 -10.51
N TRP A 96 7.68 9.28 -10.60
CA TRP A 96 7.30 9.92 -11.87
C TRP A 96 8.03 11.23 -12.17
N THR A 97 8.81 11.77 -11.23
CA THR A 97 9.45 13.09 -11.36
C THR A 97 10.96 13.05 -11.50
N CYS A 98 11.62 11.99 -11.01
CA CYS A 98 13.03 11.75 -11.25
C CYS A 98 13.21 11.16 -12.66
N ARG A 99 13.99 11.84 -13.49
CA ARG A 99 14.37 11.42 -14.86
C ARG A 99 15.80 10.93 -14.86
#